data_AF-A0AA38L8R7-F1
#
_entry.id   AF-A0AA38L8R7-F1
#
_cell.length_a   1.000
_cell.length_b   1.000
_cell.length_c   1.000
_cell.angle_alpha   90.00
_cell.angle_beta   90.00
_cell.angle_gamma   90.00
#
_symmetry.space_group_name_H-M   'P 1'
#
loop_
_entity.id
_entity.type
_entity.pdbx_description
1 polymer ?
#
loop_
_entity_poly.entity_id
_entity_poly.type
_entity_poly.pdbx_seq_one_letter_code
_entity_poly.pdbx_strand_id
1 'polypeptide(L)'
;TQTGSYNITSFTMNLPITLKVGTNEIALLSVTVGWQNYGPFFDTWEAGINGPVMILGLKNGTKELSFQKWYYQIGLKGEQQSLYSDAGTNAVQWDSGINPPNQTALMWYKTEFNAPKGDNVVALDLSTMSKGQAWVNGHHIGRYFPSFTAPTDGCSDSCDYRGTYSPANCATNCGKASQEW
;
A
#
# COMPACT_ATOMS: atom_id res chain seq x y z
N THR A 1 9.76 -0.86 -2.19
CA THR A 1 8.89 -1.08 -1.02
C THR A 1 9.10 -2.49 -0.53
N GLN A 2 9.11 -2.70 0.79
CA GLN A 2 9.16 -4.04 1.38
C GLN A 2 7.92 -4.19 2.26
N THR A 3 7.35 -5.39 2.28
CA THR A 3 6.07 -5.69 2.93
C THR A 3 6.26 -6.89 3.84
N GLY A 4 5.81 -6.76 5.09
CA GLY A 4 5.61 -7.90 5.98
C GLY A 4 4.32 -8.65 5.63
N SER A 5 4.19 -9.87 6.11
CA SER A 5 2.98 -10.69 6.00
C SER A 5 2.73 -11.41 7.32
N TYR A 6 1.64 -12.15 7.45
CA TYR A 6 1.38 -12.96 8.65
C TYR A 6 2.57 -13.86 9.03
N ASN A 7 3.26 -14.42 8.03
CA ASN A 7 4.43 -15.29 8.22
C ASN A 7 5.76 -14.53 8.32
N ILE A 8 5.77 -13.21 8.07
CA ILE A 8 6.96 -12.36 8.07
C ILE A 8 6.69 -11.18 8.99
N THR A 9 7.00 -11.37 10.27
CA THR A 9 6.69 -10.42 11.35
C THR A 9 7.64 -9.23 11.42
N SER A 10 8.81 -9.33 10.79
CA SER A 10 9.76 -8.23 10.67
C SER A 10 10.50 -8.31 9.33
N PHE A 11 10.97 -7.16 8.86
CA PHE A 11 11.79 -7.09 7.65
C PHE A 11 12.84 -5.99 7.81
N THR A 12 13.97 -6.18 7.13
CA THR A 12 15.06 -5.19 7.09
C THR A 12 15.21 -4.68 5.67
N MET A 13 15.10 -3.36 5.54
CA MET A 13 15.23 -2.68 4.25
C MET A 13 16.57 -1.95 4.18
N ASN A 14 17.36 -2.26 3.15
CA ASN A 14 18.56 -1.52 2.80
C ASN A 14 18.29 -0.70 1.54
N LEU A 15 18.30 0.62 1.65
CA LEU A 15 18.10 1.53 0.52
C LEU A 15 19.35 2.40 0.30
N PRO A 16 19.81 2.54 -0.94
CA PRO A 16 20.78 3.58 -1.26
C PRO A 16 20.12 4.95 -1.06
N ILE A 17 20.81 5.85 -0.36
CA ILE A 17 20.38 7.22 -0.15
C ILE A 17 21.47 8.19 -0.61
N THR A 18 21.08 9.35 -1.12
CA THR A 18 22.01 10.43 -1.45
C THR A 18 21.90 11.51 -0.39
N LEU A 19 23.01 11.83 0.25
CA LEU A 19 23.11 12.88 1.26
C LEU A 19 23.83 14.09 0.69
N LYS A 20 23.36 15.29 1.02
CA LYS A 20 24.04 16.56 0.74
C LYS A 20 24.84 17.04 1.94
N VAL A 21 25.77 17.95 1.70
CA VAL A 21 26.50 18.64 2.78
C VAL A 21 25.50 19.43 3.64
N GLY A 22 25.62 19.31 4.96
CA GLY A 22 24.75 19.97 5.94
C GLY A 22 23.57 19.10 6.36
N THR A 23 22.44 19.75 6.64
CA THR A 23 21.23 19.11 7.17
C THR A 23 20.48 18.35 6.07
N ASN A 24 20.14 17.10 6.36
CA ASN A 24 19.33 16.24 5.50
C ASN A 24 18.05 15.87 6.26
N GLU A 25 16.92 15.91 5.57
CA GLU A 25 15.63 15.45 6.11
C GLU A 25 15.35 14.06 5.54
N ILE A 26 15.13 13.09 6.44
CA ILE A 26 14.80 11.71 6.08
C ILE A 26 13.36 11.47 6.53
N ALA A 27 12.47 11.26 5.56
CA ALA A 27 11.08 10.92 5.80
C ALA A 27 10.87 9.43 5.54
N LEU A 28 10.32 8.72 6.53
CA LEU A 28 9.99 7.30 6.43
C LEU A 28 8.47 7.15 6.54
N LEU A 29 7.85 6.53 5.53
CA LEU A 29 6.42 6.24 5.54
C LEU A 29 6.22 4.77 5.93
N SER A 30 5.62 4.54 7.11
CA SER A 30 5.15 3.21 7.51
C SER A 30 3.65 3.08 7.22
N VAL A 31 3.23 1.93 6.71
CA VAL A 31 1.84 1.68 6.29
C VAL A 31 1.39 0.31 6.79
N THR A 32 0.24 0.25 7.44
CA THR A 32 -0.44 -1.00 7.79
C THR A 32 -1.43 -1.40 6.70
N VAL A 33 -1.54 -2.71 6.44
CA VAL A 33 -2.50 -3.27 5.48
C VAL A 33 -3.42 -4.23 6.23
N GLY A 34 -4.23 -3.65 7.11
CA GLY A 34 -4.97 -4.40 8.13
C GLY A 34 -4.13 -4.65 9.40
N TRP A 35 -4.78 -5.22 10.41
CA TRP A 35 -4.19 -5.63 11.68
C TRP A 35 -4.30 -7.15 11.83
N GLN A 36 -3.42 -7.71 12.66
CA GLN A 36 -3.55 -9.12 13.04
C GLN A 36 -4.92 -9.36 13.66
N ASN A 37 -5.57 -10.44 13.23
CA ASN A 37 -6.95 -10.75 13.59
C ASN A 37 -7.14 -12.19 14.09
N TYR A 38 -6.06 -12.95 14.24
CA TYR A 38 -6.08 -14.33 14.71
C TYR A 38 -4.74 -14.74 15.34
N GLY A 39 -4.80 -15.64 16.33
CA GLY A 39 -3.63 -16.20 17.02
C GLY A 39 -3.51 -15.75 18.49
N PRO A 40 -2.77 -16.47 19.35
CA PRO A 40 -2.53 -16.04 20.72
C PRO A 40 -1.81 -14.68 20.77
N PHE A 41 -2.30 -13.76 21.61
CA PHE A 41 -1.70 -12.43 21.83
C PHE A 41 -1.55 -11.60 20.54
N PHE A 42 -2.43 -11.76 19.56
CA PHE A 42 -2.35 -10.99 18.29
C PHE A 42 -2.43 -9.47 18.51
N ASP A 43 -3.00 -9.03 19.63
CA ASP A 43 -3.12 -7.65 20.07
C ASP A 43 -1.79 -7.02 20.54
N THR A 44 -0.80 -7.85 20.90
CA THR A 44 0.52 -7.37 21.34
C THR A 44 1.50 -7.21 20.18
N TRP A 45 1.09 -7.53 18.95
CA TRP A 45 1.97 -7.47 17.79
C TRP A 45 2.17 -6.03 17.35
N GLU A 46 3.43 -5.65 17.19
CA GLU A 46 3.81 -4.29 16.84
C GLU A 46 3.75 -4.08 15.32
N ALA A 47 3.43 -2.84 14.93
CA ALA A 47 3.57 -2.38 13.56
C ALA A 47 4.29 -1.02 13.57
N GLY A 48 5.13 -0.77 12.58
CA GLY A 48 5.89 0.47 12.51
C GLY A 48 7.36 0.25 12.24
N ILE A 49 8.15 1.28 12.54
CA ILE A 49 9.61 1.26 12.42
C ILE A 49 10.17 1.11 13.83
N ASN A 50 10.46 -0.13 14.22
CA ASN A 50 10.90 -0.45 15.58
C ASN A 50 12.43 -0.44 15.73
N GLY A 51 13.13 -0.13 14.63
CA GLY A 51 14.58 -0.05 14.58
C GLY A 51 15.28 -1.42 14.59
N PRO A 52 16.62 -1.41 14.51
CA PRO A 52 17.46 -0.21 14.44
C PRO A 52 17.36 0.51 13.08
N VAL A 53 17.51 1.84 13.09
CA VAL A 53 17.61 2.66 11.87
C VAL A 53 19.04 3.18 11.76
N MET A 54 19.74 2.81 10.68
CA MET A 54 21.16 3.11 10.50
C MET A 54 21.45 3.71 9.12
N ILE A 55 22.41 4.64 9.07
CA ILE A 55 23.06 5.09 7.84
C ILE A 55 24.43 4.43 7.77
N LEU A 56 24.63 3.65 6.71
CA LEU A 56 25.88 2.94 6.42
C LEU A 56 26.72 3.75 5.43
N GLY A 57 28.03 3.46 5.37
CA GLY A 57 28.92 3.99 4.32
C GLY A 57 29.37 5.44 4.47
N LEU A 58 29.24 6.05 5.65
CA LEU A 58 29.82 7.36 5.92
C LEU A 58 31.34 7.24 6.15
N LYS A 59 32.09 8.31 5.89
CA LYS A 59 33.55 8.35 6.12
C LYS A 59 33.95 7.97 7.55
N ASN A 60 33.11 8.34 8.53
CA ASN A 60 33.33 8.07 9.95
C ASN A 60 32.64 6.78 10.43
N GLY A 61 32.27 5.88 9.52
CA GLY A 61 31.60 4.61 9.83
C GLY A 61 30.07 4.68 9.76
N THR A 62 29.40 3.89 10.60
CA THR A 62 27.94 3.81 10.64
C THR A 62 27.36 4.83 11.61
N LYS A 63 26.27 5.49 11.22
CA LYS A 63 25.50 6.37 12.10
C LYS A 63 24.16 5.72 12.46
N GLU A 64 23.95 5.46 13.74
CA GLU A 64 22.66 5.01 14.24
C GLU A 64 21.72 6.20 14.53
N LEU A 65 20.49 6.11 14.03
CA LEU A 65 19.45 7.13 14.14
C LEU A 65 18.34 6.76 15.13
N SER A 66 18.29 5.52 15.60
CA SER A 66 17.23 5.01 16.50
C SER A 66 17.01 5.90 17.74
N PHE A 67 18.09 6.45 18.29
CA PHE A 67 18.08 7.27 19.52
C PHE A 67 18.09 8.79 19.26
N GLN A 68 17.90 9.22 18.02
CA GLN A 68 17.82 10.65 17.68
C GLN A 68 16.40 11.19 17.90
N LYS A 69 16.22 12.51 17.78
CA LYS A 69 14.89 13.12 17.84
C LYS A 69 14.09 12.75 16.58
N TRP A 70 12.92 12.14 16.78
CA TRP A 70 11.97 11.80 15.72
C TRP A 70 10.75 12.73 15.73
N TYR A 71 10.21 12.98 14.55
CA TYR A 71 8.95 13.69 14.36
C TYR A 71 7.94 12.73 13.71
N TYR A 72 6.68 12.82 14.13
CA TYR A 72 5.62 11.91 13.69
C TYR A 72 4.48 12.71 13.08
N GLN A 73 3.99 12.22 11.93
CA GLN A 73 2.77 12.70 11.30
C GLN A 73 1.84 11.51 11.08
N ILE A 74 0.60 11.64 11.53
CA ILE A 74 -0.44 10.63 11.32
C ILE A 74 -1.16 10.95 10.01
N GLY A 75 -1.24 9.96 9.12
CA GLY A 75 -1.95 10.07 7.86
C GLY A 75 -1.28 10.94 6.80
N LEU A 76 -1.93 11.02 5.65
CA LEU A 76 -1.49 11.82 4.52
C LEU A 76 -2.16 13.20 4.53
N LYS A 77 -1.46 14.21 4.01
CA LYS A 77 -2.00 15.58 3.90
C LYS A 77 -3.34 15.62 3.16
N GLY A 78 -3.49 14.82 2.09
CA GLY A 78 -4.76 14.73 1.35
C GLY A 78 -5.90 14.08 2.13
N GLU A 79 -5.59 13.17 3.07
CA GLU A 79 -6.60 12.62 3.99
C GLU A 79 -7.05 13.70 4.99
N GLN A 80 -6.10 14.46 5.55
CA GLN A 80 -6.39 15.58 6.45
C GLN A 80 -7.22 16.67 5.77
N GLN A 81 -6.97 16.93 4.49
CA GLN A 81 -7.74 17.88 3.68
C GLN A 81 -9.05 17.30 3.14
N SER A 82 -9.34 16.03 3.44
CA SER A 82 -10.55 15.32 2.98
C SER A 82 -10.75 15.42 1.47
N LEU A 83 -9.68 15.22 0.67
CA LEU A 83 -9.72 15.38 -0.79
C LEU A 83 -10.72 14.45 -1.51
N TYR A 84 -11.17 13.40 -0.82
CA TYR A 84 -12.24 12.51 -1.27
C TYR A 84 -13.65 13.14 -1.18
N SER A 85 -13.80 14.29 -0.52
CA SER A 85 -15.07 15.01 -0.36
C SER A 85 -15.18 16.22 -1.30
N ASP A 86 -16.41 16.67 -1.57
CA ASP A 86 -16.67 17.86 -2.38
C ASP A 86 -16.04 19.14 -1.79
N ALA A 87 -16.04 19.27 -0.47
CA ALA A 87 -15.41 20.41 0.18
C ALA A 87 -13.88 20.39 0.00
N GLY A 88 -13.26 19.24 0.20
CA GLY A 88 -11.81 19.08 0.10
C GLY A 88 -11.29 19.22 -1.32
N THR A 89 -11.99 18.64 -2.30
CA THR A 89 -11.59 18.74 -3.72
C THR A 89 -11.64 20.20 -4.21
N ASN A 90 -12.61 21.00 -3.76
CA ASN A 90 -12.73 22.40 -4.14
C ASN A 90 -11.74 23.33 -3.41
N ALA A 91 -11.10 22.85 -2.33
CA ALA A 91 -10.15 23.63 -1.53
C ALA A 91 -8.70 23.57 -2.05
N VAL A 92 -8.43 22.79 -3.11
CA VAL A 92 -7.10 22.62 -3.69
C VAL A 92 -7.10 22.86 -5.19
N GLN A 93 -5.94 23.20 -5.75
CA GLN A 93 -5.75 23.30 -7.19
C GLN A 93 -5.35 21.94 -7.74
N TRP A 94 -6.16 21.40 -8.64
CA TRP A 94 -5.87 20.15 -9.36
C TRP A 94 -5.13 20.45 -10.66
N ASP A 95 -4.13 19.64 -10.98
CA ASP A 95 -3.49 19.68 -12.29
C ASP A 95 -4.31 18.84 -13.28
N SER A 96 -4.71 19.45 -14.40
CA SER A 96 -5.46 18.80 -15.49
C SER A 96 -4.55 18.12 -16.52
N GLY A 97 -3.24 18.01 -16.25
CA GLY A 97 -2.26 17.48 -17.18
C GLY A 97 -2.65 16.13 -17.78
N ILE A 98 -2.73 16.08 -19.12
CA ILE A 98 -3.07 14.90 -19.94
C ILE A 98 -2.05 13.76 -19.77
N ASN A 99 -0.88 14.06 -19.21
CA ASN A 99 0.16 13.10 -18.86
C ASN A 99 0.50 13.26 -17.37
N PRO A 100 -0.25 12.63 -16.45
CA PRO A 100 0.16 12.61 -15.06
C PRO A 100 1.60 12.07 -14.99
N PRO A 101 2.48 12.68 -14.18
CA PRO A 101 3.89 12.29 -14.15
C PRO A 101 3.99 10.80 -13.80
N ASN A 102 4.55 10.03 -14.73
CA ASN A 102 4.74 8.59 -14.58
C ASN A 102 5.39 8.28 -13.22
N GLN A 103 4.75 7.39 -12.47
CA GLN A 103 5.33 6.76 -11.27
C GLN A 103 5.69 7.71 -10.12
N THR A 104 4.91 8.77 -9.93
CA THR A 104 5.02 9.58 -8.72
C THR A 104 4.31 8.88 -7.55
N ALA A 105 5.04 8.69 -6.45
CA ALA A 105 4.47 8.14 -5.21
C ALA A 105 3.57 9.18 -4.51
N LEU A 106 2.58 8.71 -3.75
CA LEU A 106 1.71 9.56 -2.91
C LEU A 106 0.90 10.61 -3.68
N MET A 107 0.31 10.20 -4.80
CA MET A 107 -0.52 11.05 -5.64
C MET A 107 -2.01 10.82 -5.40
N TRP A 108 -2.79 11.90 -5.56
CA TRP A 108 -4.24 11.85 -5.62
C TRP A 108 -4.69 12.03 -7.06
N TYR A 109 -5.62 11.19 -7.50
CA TYR A 109 -6.28 11.30 -8.79
C TYR A 109 -7.77 11.55 -8.56
N LYS A 110 -8.38 12.34 -9.43
CA LYS A 110 -9.82 12.58 -9.45
C LYS A 110 -10.31 12.48 -10.88
N THR A 111 -11.49 11.90 -11.05
CA THR A 111 -12.24 11.91 -12.30
C THR A 111 -13.73 11.96 -12.00
N GLU A 112 -14.51 12.32 -13.00
CA GLU A 112 -15.98 12.33 -12.96
C GLU A 112 -16.49 11.44 -14.09
N PHE A 113 -17.51 10.64 -13.80
CA PHE A 113 -18.10 9.72 -14.77
C PHE A 113 -19.60 9.60 -14.54
N ASN A 114 -20.34 9.32 -15.61
CA ASN A 114 -21.77 9.03 -15.51
C ASN A 114 -21.97 7.58 -15.05
N ALA A 115 -22.98 7.35 -14.20
CA ALA A 115 -23.35 6.01 -13.79
C ALA A 115 -23.64 5.11 -15.01
N PRO A 116 -23.11 3.88 -15.07
CA PRO A 116 -23.46 2.92 -16.12
C PRO A 116 -24.98 2.65 -16.15
N LYS A 117 -25.50 2.27 -17.32
CA LYS A 117 -26.92 1.94 -17.48
C LYS A 117 -27.22 0.53 -16.96
N GLY A 118 -28.40 0.37 -16.34
CA GLY A 118 -28.92 -0.92 -15.86
C GLY A 118 -28.62 -1.19 -14.38
N ASP A 119 -29.03 -2.35 -13.90
CA ASP A 119 -28.98 -2.74 -12.47
C ASP A 119 -27.89 -3.77 -12.16
N ASN A 120 -26.97 -4.00 -13.10
CA ASN A 120 -25.87 -4.93 -12.92
C ASN A 120 -24.87 -4.39 -11.89
N VAL A 121 -24.20 -5.30 -11.18
CA VAL A 121 -23.08 -4.94 -10.30
C VAL A 121 -21.95 -4.34 -11.12
N VAL A 122 -21.28 -3.36 -10.52
CA VAL A 122 -20.16 -2.64 -11.15
C VAL A 122 -18.92 -2.74 -10.29
N ALA A 123 -17.76 -2.75 -10.92
CA ALA A 123 -16.45 -2.72 -10.29
C ALA A 123 -15.58 -1.65 -10.96
N LEU A 124 -14.52 -1.22 -10.26
CA LEU A 124 -13.48 -0.40 -10.85
C LEU A 124 -12.29 -1.30 -11.21
N ASP A 125 -11.96 -1.32 -12.49
CA ASP A 125 -10.70 -1.90 -12.96
C ASP A 125 -9.57 -0.92 -12.60
N LEU A 126 -8.74 -1.35 -11.65
CA LEU A 126 -7.56 -0.62 -11.18
C LEU A 126 -6.28 -1.36 -11.53
N SER A 127 -6.31 -2.32 -12.46
CA SER A 127 -5.17 -3.17 -12.87
C SER A 127 -3.90 -2.40 -13.24
N THR A 128 -4.07 -1.20 -13.80
CA THR A 128 -2.96 -0.30 -14.21
C THR A 128 -2.37 0.51 -13.05
N MET A 129 -3.04 0.52 -11.89
CA MET A 129 -2.56 1.20 -10.68
C MET A 129 -1.62 0.28 -9.90
N SER A 130 -1.05 0.78 -8.79
CA SER A 130 -0.13 -0.01 -7.95
C SER A 130 -0.74 -0.38 -6.60
N LYS A 131 -0.87 0.60 -5.70
CA LYS A 131 -1.41 0.45 -4.35
C LYS A 131 -2.09 1.75 -3.93
N GLY A 132 -3.24 1.66 -3.29
CA GLY A 132 -3.89 2.85 -2.74
C GLY A 132 -5.23 2.58 -2.10
N GLN A 133 -6.01 3.64 -2.03
CA GLN A 133 -7.38 3.68 -1.52
C GLN A 133 -8.24 4.39 -2.55
N ALA A 134 -9.50 3.98 -2.66
CA ALA A 134 -10.43 4.58 -3.62
C ALA A 134 -11.70 5.06 -2.91
N TRP A 135 -12.28 6.11 -3.48
CA TRP A 135 -13.52 6.71 -3.03
C TRP A 135 -14.45 6.95 -4.22
N VAL A 136 -15.75 6.80 -4.00
CA VAL A 136 -16.80 7.17 -4.95
C VAL A 136 -17.81 8.03 -4.20
N ASN A 137 -18.04 9.26 -4.66
CA ASN A 137 -18.95 10.22 -4.02
C ASN A 137 -18.69 10.40 -2.51
N GLY A 138 -17.42 10.55 -2.10
CA GLY A 138 -17.03 10.67 -0.70
C GLY A 138 -17.00 9.37 0.11
N HIS A 139 -17.52 8.27 -0.42
CA HIS A 139 -17.54 6.99 0.28
C HIS A 139 -16.28 6.17 -0.04
N HIS A 140 -15.57 5.74 1.00
CA HIS A 140 -14.41 4.86 0.84
C HIS A 140 -14.86 3.46 0.40
N ILE A 141 -14.43 3.05 -0.79
CA ILE A 141 -14.80 1.75 -1.39
C ILE A 141 -13.74 0.66 -1.17
N GLY A 142 -12.64 1.00 -0.49
CA GLY A 142 -11.64 0.05 -0.07
C GLY A 142 -10.23 0.37 -0.55
N ARG A 143 -9.32 -0.53 -0.18
CA ARG A 143 -7.93 -0.52 -0.64
C ARG A 143 -7.83 -1.31 -1.93
N TYR A 144 -6.98 -0.88 -2.84
CA TYR A 144 -6.57 -1.65 -4.00
C TYR A 144 -5.06 -1.92 -3.92
N PHE A 145 -4.64 -3.11 -4.35
CA PHE A 145 -3.22 -3.46 -4.41
C PHE A 145 -2.90 -4.43 -5.57
N PRO A 146 -3.29 -4.10 -6.82
CA PRO A 146 -3.09 -4.93 -8.01
C PRO A 146 -1.62 -5.30 -8.27
N SER A 147 -0.66 -4.44 -7.90
CA SER A 147 0.76 -4.76 -8.05
C SER A 147 1.25 -5.84 -7.08
N PHE A 148 0.43 -6.24 -6.09
CA PHE A 148 0.69 -7.39 -5.25
C PHE A 148 0.13 -8.63 -5.92
N THR A 149 1.00 -9.36 -6.62
CA THR A 149 0.62 -10.54 -7.40
C THR A 149 0.46 -11.77 -6.51
N ALA A 150 -0.51 -12.61 -6.83
CA ALA A 150 -0.63 -13.94 -6.25
C ALA A 150 0.65 -14.76 -6.53
N PRO A 151 1.00 -15.73 -5.66
CA PRO A 151 2.09 -16.66 -5.92
C PRO A 151 1.95 -17.30 -7.30
N THR A 152 3.07 -17.62 -7.94
CA THR A 152 3.07 -18.29 -9.25
C THR A 152 2.75 -19.77 -9.14
N ASP A 153 2.89 -20.35 -7.94
CA ASP A 153 2.64 -21.74 -7.59
C ASP A 153 1.42 -21.89 -6.68
N GLY A 154 0.99 -23.13 -6.46
CA GLY A 154 -0.13 -23.47 -5.57
C GLY A 154 -1.51 -23.47 -6.23
N CYS A 155 -1.63 -23.04 -7.48
CA CYS A 155 -2.82 -23.29 -8.29
C CYS A 155 -2.77 -24.68 -8.91
N SER A 156 -3.92 -25.33 -8.99
CA SER A 156 -4.07 -26.63 -9.63
C SER A 156 -4.80 -26.48 -10.97
N ASP A 157 -4.31 -27.20 -11.98
CA ASP A 157 -4.99 -27.30 -13.29
C ASP A 157 -6.27 -28.13 -13.22
N SER A 158 -6.47 -28.88 -12.13
CA SER A 158 -7.65 -29.70 -11.90
C SER A 158 -8.19 -29.54 -10.49
N CYS A 159 -9.51 -29.42 -10.36
CA CYS A 159 -10.22 -29.37 -9.09
C CYS A 159 -11.32 -30.43 -9.13
N ASP A 160 -11.23 -31.44 -8.25
CA ASP A 160 -12.26 -32.46 -8.09
C ASP A 160 -13.02 -32.20 -6.78
N TYR A 161 -14.35 -32.18 -6.86
CA TYR A 161 -15.20 -31.99 -5.70
C TYR A 161 -15.20 -33.22 -4.76
N ARG A 162 -14.76 -34.38 -5.26
CA ARG A 162 -14.67 -35.62 -4.49
C ARG A 162 -13.38 -35.64 -3.68
N GLY A 163 -13.46 -36.07 -2.43
CA GLY A 163 -12.32 -36.24 -1.53
C GLY A 163 -12.21 -35.12 -0.49
N THR A 164 -11.13 -35.17 0.30
CA THR A 164 -10.90 -34.20 1.38
C THR A 164 -10.48 -32.86 0.82
N TYR A 165 -11.21 -31.82 1.20
CA TYR A 165 -10.89 -30.44 0.82
C TYR A 165 -9.67 -29.90 1.57
N SER A 166 -8.84 -29.14 0.84
CA SER A 166 -7.82 -28.23 1.37
C SER A 166 -7.89 -26.91 0.58
N PRO A 167 -7.59 -25.74 1.19
CA PRO A 167 -7.62 -24.46 0.51
C PRO A 167 -6.80 -24.38 -0.78
N ALA A 168 -5.73 -25.17 -0.89
CA ALA A 168 -4.87 -25.19 -2.07
C ALA A 168 -5.45 -25.99 -3.25
N ASN A 169 -6.41 -26.89 -3.03
CA ASN A 169 -6.84 -27.86 -4.05
C ASN A 169 -7.42 -27.21 -5.32
N CYS A 170 -8.05 -26.05 -5.17
CA CYS A 170 -8.81 -25.40 -6.23
C CYS A 170 -8.47 -23.90 -6.34
N ALA A 171 -7.27 -23.51 -5.90
CA ALA A 171 -6.80 -22.14 -6.06
C ALA A 171 -6.59 -21.81 -7.55
N THR A 172 -6.90 -20.58 -7.94
CA THR A 172 -6.79 -20.08 -9.33
C THR A 172 -6.14 -18.69 -9.35
N ASN A 173 -5.85 -18.18 -10.56
CA ASN A 173 -5.26 -16.85 -10.79
C ASN A 173 -3.84 -16.65 -10.23
N CYS A 174 -3.06 -17.72 -10.12
CA CYS A 174 -1.63 -17.62 -9.80
C CYS A 174 -0.87 -16.74 -10.81
N GLY A 175 0.11 -15.98 -10.31
CA GLY A 175 0.90 -15.04 -11.10
C GLY A 175 0.16 -13.79 -11.60
N LYS A 176 -1.14 -13.65 -11.32
CA LYS A 176 -1.93 -12.44 -11.63
C LYS A 176 -1.98 -11.49 -10.42
N ALA A 177 -2.55 -10.31 -10.61
CA ALA A 177 -2.92 -9.44 -9.49
C ALA A 177 -3.77 -10.21 -8.49
N SER A 178 -3.47 -10.09 -7.19
CA SER A 178 -4.23 -10.79 -6.14
C SER A 178 -5.71 -10.36 -6.07
N GLN A 179 -6.01 -9.17 -6.61
CA GLN A 179 -7.35 -8.63 -6.76
C GLN A 179 -7.41 -7.74 -8.01
N GLU A 180 -8.32 -8.10 -8.92
CA GLU A 180 -8.61 -7.42 -10.19
C GLU A 180 -10.03 -7.82 -10.62
N TRP A 181 -10.74 -6.92 -11.31
CA TRP A 181 -12.12 -7.12 -11.75
C TRP A 181 -12.37 -6.54 -13.13
#